data_AF-K7EPN7-F1
#
_entry.id   AF-K7EPN7-F1
#
_cell.length_a   1.000
_cell.length_b   1.000
_cell.length_c   1.000
_cell.angle_alpha   90.00
_cell.angle_beta   90.00
_cell.angle_gamma   90.00
#
_symmetry.space_group_name_H-M   'P 1'
#
loop_
_entity.id
_entity.type
_entity.pdbx_description
1 polymer ?
#
loop_
_entity_poly.entity_id
_entity_poly.type
_entity_poly.pdbx_seq_one_letter_code
_entity_poly.pdbx_strand_id
1 'polypeptide(L)'
;MRPKVMWHLLRRYMASRLHSLRMGGYLFSGSQAPQLSPALLRALGQKCPNLKRLCLHVADLSMVPITSLPSTLRTLELHSCEISMAWL
;
A
#
# COMPACT_ATOMS: atom_id res chain seq x y z
N MET A 1 0.05 -20.70 -0.37
CA MET A 1 -0.31 -20.10 -1.68
C MET A 1 0.74 -19.06 -2.07
N ARG A 2 1.19 -19.02 -3.34
CA ARG A 2 2.28 -18.13 -3.76
C ARG A 2 1.77 -16.67 -3.91
N PRO A 3 2.33 -15.68 -3.19
CA PRO A 3 1.83 -14.29 -3.19
C PRO A 3 1.83 -13.64 -4.59
N LYS A 4 2.74 -14.08 -5.49
CA LYS A 4 2.82 -13.61 -6.87
C LYS A 4 1.55 -13.88 -7.69
N VAL A 5 0.88 -15.02 -7.50
CA VAL A 5 -0.31 -15.39 -8.29
C VAL A 5 -1.52 -14.59 -7.83
N MET A 6 -1.67 -14.40 -6.51
CA MET A 6 -2.71 -13.57 -5.93
C MET A 6 -2.62 -12.12 -6.44
N TRP A 7 -1.41 -11.57 -6.52
CA TRP A 7 -1.19 -10.23 -7.06
C TRP A 7 -1.47 -10.13 -8.55
N HIS A 8 -1.15 -11.15 -9.35
CA HIS A 8 -1.51 -11.18 -10.77
C HIS A 8 -3.01 -11.26 -11.00
N LEU A 9 -3.74 -12.05 -10.21
CA LEU A 9 -5.19 -12.17 -10.32
C LEU A 9 -5.91 -10.90 -9.87
N LEU A 10 -5.50 -10.30 -8.74
CA LEU A 10 -5.97 -8.98 -8.32
C LEU A 10 -5.71 -7.92 -9.40
N ARG A 11 -4.50 -7.90 -9.96
CA ARG A 11 -4.13 -6.95 -11.01
C ARG A 11 -4.93 -7.13 -12.30
N ARG A 12 -5.30 -8.36 -12.66
CA ARG A 12 -5.98 -8.65 -13.93
C ARG A 12 -7.49 -8.45 -13.86
N TYR A 13 -8.10 -8.69 -12.70
CA TYR A 13 -9.56 -8.66 -12.57
C TYR A 13 -10.10 -7.50 -11.74
N MET A 14 -9.32 -6.98 -10.79
CA MET A 14 -9.79 -6.00 -9.80
C MET A 14 -9.18 -4.61 -9.99
N ALA A 15 -8.04 -4.48 -10.65
CA ALA A 15 -7.28 -3.23 -10.75
C ALA A 15 -8.09 -1.98 -11.18
N SER A 16 -8.96 -2.09 -12.18
CA SER A 16 -9.80 -0.95 -12.62
C SER A 16 -11.02 -0.70 -11.73
N ARG A 17 -11.44 -1.69 -10.94
CA ARG A 17 -12.61 -1.60 -10.04
C ARG A 17 -12.20 -1.41 -8.58
N LEU A 18 -10.91 -1.46 -8.27
CA LEU A 18 -10.36 -1.36 -6.93
C LEU A 18 -10.35 0.10 -6.49
N HIS A 19 -11.39 0.49 -5.75
CA HIS A 19 -11.53 1.84 -5.21
C HIS A 19 -10.93 1.98 -3.81
N SER A 20 -10.90 0.89 -3.05
CA SER A 20 -10.41 0.84 -1.69
C SER A 20 -9.52 -0.38 -1.52
N LEU A 21 -8.29 -0.17 -1.06
CA LEU A 21 -7.33 -1.24 -0.79
C LEU A 21 -6.96 -1.19 0.68
N ARG A 22 -7.20 -2.28 1.39
CA ARG A 22 -6.73 -2.47 2.76
C ARG A 22 -5.53 -3.40 2.74
N MET A 23 -4.41 -2.95 3.31
CA MET A 23 -3.20 -3.74 3.47
C MET A 23 -2.85 -3.78 4.96
N GLY A 24 -2.78 -4.98 5.50
CA GLY A 24 -2.19 -5.23 6.81
C GLY A 24 -0.69 -5.46 6.64
N GLY A 25 0.08 -4.75 7.42
CA GLY A 25 1.48 -5.03 7.65
C GLY A 25 1.69 -6.00 8.82
N TYR A 26 2.95 -6.28 9.06
CA TYR A 26 3.51 -7.20 10.02
C TYR A 26 4.46 -6.45 10.98
N LEU A 27 4.25 -5.14 11.23
CA LEU A 27 5.05 -4.34 12.15
C LEU A 27 5.26 -5.07 13.50
N PHE A 28 4.23 -5.77 13.98
CA PHE A 28 4.28 -6.55 15.23
C PHE A 28 4.64 -8.04 15.06
N SER A 29 4.96 -8.50 13.85
CA SER A 29 5.26 -9.93 13.60
C SER A 29 6.73 -10.29 13.79
N GLY A 30 7.60 -9.32 14.14
CA GLY A 30 9.05 -9.52 14.22
C GLY A 30 9.74 -9.73 12.86
N SER A 31 9.01 -9.55 11.75
CA SER A 31 9.55 -9.67 10.39
C SER A 31 10.12 -8.33 9.94
N GLN A 32 11.43 -8.27 9.71
CA GLN A 32 12.13 -7.09 9.14
C GLN A 32 11.98 -6.97 7.61
N ALA A 33 11.07 -7.72 6.99
CA ALA A 33 10.83 -7.57 5.57
C ALA A 33 10.23 -6.18 5.29
N PRO A 34 10.75 -5.41 4.32
CA PRO A 34 10.12 -4.16 3.90
C PRO A 34 8.78 -4.48 3.22
N GLN A 35 7.70 -4.39 4.00
CA GLN A 35 6.37 -4.79 3.57
C GLN A 35 5.78 -3.84 2.53
N LEU A 36 6.09 -2.54 2.68
CA LEU A 36 5.65 -1.47 1.81
C LEU A 36 6.86 -0.78 1.22
N SER A 37 7.34 -1.31 0.10
CA SER A 37 8.35 -0.60 -0.68
C SER A 37 7.70 0.57 -1.43
N PRO A 38 8.42 1.69 -1.61
CA PRO A 38 7.98 2.81 -2.46
C PRO A 38 7.66 2.37 -3.90
N ALA A 39 8.32 1.29 -4.36
CA ALA A 39 8.04 0.68 -5.66
C ALA A 39 6.65 0.03 -5.71
N LEU A 40 6.21 -0.61 -4.62
CA LEU A 40 4.89 -1.21 -4.51
C LEU A 40 3.78 -0.15 -4.51
N LEU A 41 3.95 0.95 -3.78
CA LEU A 41 3.00 2.07 -3.77
C LEU A 41 2.89 2.78 -5.13
N ARG A 42 4.03 3.03 -5.79
CA ARG A 42 4.02 3.54 -7.17
C ARG A 42 3.35 2.58 -8.14
N ALA A 43 3.64 1.28 -8.02
CA ALA A 43 2.98 0.27 -8.84
C ALA A 43 1.48 0.20 -8.58
N LEU A 44 1.02 0.43 -7.34
CA LEU A 44 -0.39 0.55 -7.02
C LEU A 44 -1.03 1.75 -7.74
N GLY A 45 -0.39 2.91 -7.75
CA GLY A 45 -0.91 4.08 -8.46
C GLY A 45 -0.95 3.91 -9.98
N GLN A 46 0.09 3.30 -10.56
CA GLN A 46 0.12 3.03 -12.00
C GLN A 46 -0.87 1.94 -12.44
N LYS A 47 -1.13 0.96 -11.58
CA LYS A 47 -1.94 -0.22 -11.95
C LYS A 47 -3.38 -0.12 -11.51
N CYS A 48 -3.68 0.65 -10.45
CA CYS A 48 -5.02 0.85 -9.92
C CYS A 48 -5.43 2.32 -10.08
N PRO A 49 -5.77 2.78 -11.30
CA PRO A 49 -6.06 4.20 -11.55
C PRO A 49 -7.30 4.72 -10.82
N ASN A 50 -8.17 3.82 -10.35
CA ASN A 50 -9.38 4.18 -9.61
C ASN A 50 -9.22 4.03 -8.09
N LEU A 51 -8.01 3.73 -7.61
CA LEU A 51 -7.75 3.59 -6.18
C LEU A 51 -7.84 4.96 -5.51
N LYS A 52 -8.92 5.15 -4.74
CA LYS A 52 -9.21 6.39 -4.01
C LYS A 52 -8.95 6.26 -2.51
N ARG A 53 -9.05 5.06 -1.94
CA ARG A 53 -8.81 4.82 -0.51
C ARG A 53 -7.74 3.77 -0.30
N LEU A 54 -6.79 4.07 0.57
CA LEU A 54 -5.77 3.15 1.03
C LEU A 54 -5.82 3.07 2.54
N CYS A 55 -6.10 1.89 3.07
CA CYS A 55 -6.11 1.62 4.50
C CYS A 55 -4.88 0.78 4.85
N LEU A 56 -3.98 1.33 5.64
CA LEU A 56 -2.79 0.66 6.13
C LEU A 56 -2.97 0.34 7.61
N HIS A 57 -2.77 -0.91 7.98
CA HIS A 57 -2.81 -1.36 9.36
C HIS A 57 -1.46 -1.96 9.74
N VAL A 58 -0.88 -1.60 10.88
CA VAL A 58 0.29 -2.29 11.45
C VAL A 58 1.46 -2.31 10.44
N ALA A 59 1.75 -1.16 9.84
CA ALA A 59 2.71 -1.03 8.75
C ALA A 59 3.78 0.03 9.04
N ASP A 60 5.01 -0.24 8.60
CA ASP A 60 6.12 0.71 8.66
C ASP A 60 6.18 1.53 7.35
N LEU A 61 6.00 2.85 7.49
CA LEU A 61 6.12 3.85 6.42
C LEU A 61 7.27 4.84 6.69
N SER A 62 8.14 4.57 7.66
CA SER A 62 9.27 5.44 8.03
C SER A 62 10.20 5.72 6.84
N MET A 63 10.41 4.72 5.98
CA MET A 63 11.25 4.81 4.78
C MET A 63 10.48 5.13 3.50
N VAL A 64 9.17 5.37 3.58
CA VAL A 64 8.31 5.60 2.42
C VAL A 64 8.08 7.10 2.23
N PRO A 65 8.56 7.71 1.13
CA PRO A 65 8.29 9.12 0.89
C PRO A 65 6.83 9.32 0.46
N ILE A 66 6.23 10.44 0.86
CA ILE A 66 4.83 10.79 0.51
C ILE A 66 4.61 10.84 -1.01
N THR A 67 5.66 11.18 -1.77
CA THR A 67 5.66 11.21 -3.25
C THR A 67 5.50 9.84 -3.90
N SER A 68 5.70 8.75 -3.14
CA SER A 68 5.47 7.40 -3.64
C SER A 68 4.00 6.97 -3.59
N LEU A 69 3.15 7.74 -2.92
CA LEU A 69 1.71 7.48 -2.85
C LEU A 69 1.05 7.71 -4.23
N PRO A 70 0.02 6.94 -4.58
CA PRO A 70 -0.78 7.16 -5.77
C PRO A 70 -1.41 8.56 -5.79
N SER A 71 -1.29 9.29 -6.89
CA SER A 71 -1.96 10.59 -7.08
C SER A 71 -3.49 10.50 -7.12
N THR A 72 -4.04 9.31 -7.38
CA THR A 72 -5.49 9.05 -7.40
C THR A 72 -6.09 8.89 -6.00
N LEU A 73 -5.23 8.75 -4.98
CA LEU A 73 -5.60 8.47 -3.60
C LEU A 73 -6.17 9.75 -2.97
N ARG A 74 -7.41 9.64 -2.48
CA ARG A 74 -8.15 10.71 -1.79
C ARG A 74 -8.22 10.50 -0.28
N THR A 75 -8.14 9.26 0.17
CA THR A 75 -8.24 8.91 1.59
C THR A 75 -7.13 7.96 1.96
N LEU A 76 -6.31 8.38 2.92
CA LEU A 76 -5.26 7.55 3.52
C LEU A 76 -5.64 7.28 4.97
N GLU A 77 -5.99 6.03 5.27
CA GLU A 77 -6.29 5.58 6.62
C GLU A 77 -5.08 4.85 7.16
N LEU A 78 -4.58 5.29 8.31
CA LEU A 78 -3.42 4.71 8.97
C LEU A 78 -3.83 4.23 10.36
N HIS A 79 -3.62 2.96 10.64
CA HIS A 79 -3.97 2.34 11.91
C HIS A 79 -2.75 1.64 12.48
N SER A 80 -2.23 2.15 13.60
CA SER A 80 -1.01 1.61 14.24
C SER A 80 0.16 1.51 13.25
N CYS A 81 0.36 2.55 12.45
CA CYS A 81 1.45 2.65 11.49
C CYS A 81 2.53 3.59 12.02
N GLU A 82 3.78 3.28 11.71
CA GLU A 82 4.88 4.23 11.86
C GLU A 82 4.99 5.04 10.58
N ILE A 83 5.03 6.37 10.68
CA ILE A 83 5.16 7.27 9.52
C ILE A 83 6.47 8.03 9.57
N SER A 84 7.00 8.33 8.39
CA SER A 84 8.14 9.23 8.28
C SER A 84 7.74 10.65 8.69
N MET A 85 8.65 11.37 9.35
CA MET A 85 8.46 12.79 9.65
C MET A 85 8.32 13.65 8.39
N ALA A 86 8.76 13.15 7.22
CA ALA A 86 8.53 13.78 5.92
C ALA A 86 7.07 13.80 5.46
N TRP A 87 6.13 13.23 6.24
CA TRP A 87 4.69 13.28 5.99
C TRP A 87 4.00 14.41 6.78
N LEU A 88 4.71 15.06 7.71
CA LEU A 88 4.28 16.24 8.45
C LEU A 88 4.69 17.52 7.70
#